data_AF-A0A368F928-F1
#
_entry.id   AF-A0A368F928-F1
#
_cell.length_a   1.000
_cell.length_b   1.000
_cell.length_c   1.000
_cell.angle_alpha   90.00
_cell.angle_beta   90.00
_cell.angle_gamma   90.00
#
_symmetry.space_group_name_H-M   'P 1'
#
loop_
_entity.id
_entity.type
_entity.pdbx_description
1 polymer ?
#
loop_
_entity_poly.entity_id
_entity_poly.type
_entity_poly.pdbx_seq_one_letter_code
_entity_poly.pdbx_strand_id
1 'polypeptide(L)'
;MEADKVVTSRFDVSVLPTTDLIDTARMPLCTYTVRRDSITGPIVQFAQVGEPVFHVWQCESDMFSMLVHSCFVDDSNGQDRKPFLDEHG
;
A
#
# COMPACT_ATOMS: atom_id res chain seq x y z
N MET A 1 -71.50 31.67 2.80
CA MET A 1 -70.88 30.35 2.57
C MET A 1 -69.42 30.65 2.27
N GLU A 2 -68.57 30.56 3.28
CA GLU A 2 -67.13 30.85 3.18
C GLU A 2 -66.47 29.71 2.39
N ALA A 3 -65.67 30.05 1.39
CA ALA A 3 -64.98 29.08 0.55
C ALA A 3 -63.64 28.73 1.18
N ASP A 4 -63.51 27.52 1.72
CA ASP A 4 -62.24 26.98 2.18
C ASP A 4 -61.29 26.81 0.98
N LYS A 5 -60.27 27.66 0.90
CA LYS A 5 -59.25 27.59 -0.16
C LYS A 5 -57.94 27.12 0.43
N VAL A 6 -57.63 25.85 0.21
CA VAL A 6 -56.33 25.28 0.57
C VAL A 6 -55.27 25.78 -0.41
N VAL A 7 -54.27 26.48 0.13
CA VAL A 7 -53.10 26.95 -0.63
C VAL A 7 -52.06 25.83 -0.65
N THR A 8 -51.92 25.15 -1.78
CA THR A 8 -50.86 24.17 -2.00
C THR A 8 -49.65 24.86 -2.63
N SER A 9 -48.60 25.08 -1.84
CA SER A 9 -47.29 25.45 -2.38
C SER A 9 -46.56 24.20 -2.88
N ARG A 10 -46.08 24.23 -4.12
CA ARG A 10 -45.19 23.19 -4.66
C ARG A 10 -43.76 23.62 -4.35
N PHE A 11 -43.13 22.96 -3.40
CA PHE A 11 -41.70 23.12 -3.12
C PHE A 11 -40.95 22.07 -3.95
N ASP A 12 -40.37 22.49 -5.07
CA ASP A 12 -39.42 21.65 -5.81
C ASP A 12 -38.08 21.70 -5.07
N VAL A 13 -37.84 20.70 -4.23
CA VAL A 13 -36.53 20.47 -3.62
C VAL A 13 -35.70 19.68 -4.63
N SER A 14 -34.80 20.36 -5.34
CA SER A 14 -33.79 19.67 -6.14
C SER A 14 -32.75 19.06 -5.21
N VAL A 15 -32.59 17.73 -5.28
CA VAL A 15 -31.48 17.05 -4.62
C VAL A 15 -30.22 17.40 -5.40
N LEU A 16 -29.32 18.19 -4.80
CA LEU A 16 -28.00 18.41 -5.37
C LEU A 16 -27.32 17.04 -5.51
N PRO A 17 -26.89 16.62 -6.71
CA PRO A 17 -26.19 15.37 -6.86
C PRO A 17 -24.88 15.45 -6.08
N THR A 18 -24.71 14.58 -5.10
CA THR A 18 -23.41 14.37 -4.46
C THR A 18 -22.50 13.70 -5.48
N THR A 19 -21.33 14.28 -5.73
CA THR A 19 -20.29 13.61 -6.51
C THR A 19 -19.47 12.79 -5.53
N ASP A 20 -19.47 11.47 -5.71
CA ASP A 20 -18.55 10.60 -4.99
C ASP A 20 -17.13 10.91 -5.47
N LEU A 21 -16.37 11.63 -4.65
CA LEU A 21 -14.93 11.79 -4.84
C LEU A 21 -14.26 10.49 -4.42
N ILE A 22 -14.07 9.59 -5.37
CA ILE A 22 -13.22 8.42 -5.17
C ILE A 22 -11.77 8.92 -5.26
N ASP A 23 -11.20 9.29 -4.12
CA ASP A 23 -9.76 9.46 -3.98
C ASP A 23 -9.13 8.07 -4.06
N THR A 24 -8.91 7.57 -5.28
CA THR A 24 -8.09 6.38 -5.48
C THR A 24 -6.64 6.78 -5.25
N ALA A 25 -6.26 6.98 -4.00
CA ALA A 25 -4.87 7.15 -3.61
C ALA A 25 -4.08 5.99 -4.25
N ARG A 26 -3.24 6.31 -5.24
CA ARG A 26 -2.54 5.31 -6.03
C ARG A 26 -1.59 4.56 -5.10
N MET A 27 -1.66 3.23 -5.13
CA MET A 27 -0.76 2.38 -4.35
C MET A 27 0.69 2.72 -4.71
N PRO A 28 1.59 2.93 -3.73
CA PRO A 28 2.93 3.39 -4.02
C PRO A 28 3.74 2.30 -4.72
N LEU A 29 4.69 2.74 -5.55
CA LEU A 29 5.65 1.84 -6.14
C LEU A 29 6.68 1.48 -5.06
N CYS A 30 6.86 0.18 -4.83
CA CYS A 30 7.79 -0.33 -3.84
C CYS A 30 8.83 -1.23 -4.49
N THR A 31 10.07 -1.16 -4.00
CA THR A 31 11.21 -1.91 -4.50
C THR A 31 11.88 -2.66 -3.36
N TYR A 32 12.52 -3.78 -3.71
CA TYR A 32 13.34 -4.58 -2.81
C TYR A 32 14.69 -4.85 -3.47
N THR A 33 15.77 -4.59 -2.74
CA THR A 33 17.15 -4.84 -3.21
C THR A 33 17.99 -5.45 -2.10
N VAL A 34 18.98 -6.25 -2.48
CA VAL A 34 20.00 -6.76 -1.56
C VAL A 34 21.31 -6.04 -1.90
N ARG A 35 21.93 -5.40 -0.91
CA ARG A 35 23.09 -4.51 -1.09
C ARG A 35 24.27 -4.93 -0.21
N ARG A 36 25.48 -4.65 -0.70
CA ARG A 36 26.74 -4.93 0.00
C ARG A 36 27.19 -3.71 0.79
N ASP A 37 27.84 -3.95 1.94
CA ASP A 37 28.54 -2.97 2.79
C ASP A 37 27.66 -1.87 3.44
N SER A 38 26.56 -1.44 2.82
CA SER A 38 25.62 -0.45 3.37
C SER A 38 24.26 -0.47 2.67
N ILE A 39 23.28 0.26 3.23
CA ILE A 39 21.95 0.47 2.62
C ILE A 39 21.97 1.21 1.28
N THR A 40 23.05 1.93 0.96
CA THR A 40 23.25 2.62 -0.34
C THR A 40 24.33 1.96 -1.20
N GLY A 41 24.90 0.84 -0.75
CA GLY A 41 25.96 0.13 -1.44
C GLY A 41 25.51 -0.57 -2.73
N PRO A 42 26.42 -1.22 -3.46
CA PRO A 42 26.10 -1.87 -4.73
C PRO A 42 25.16 -3.06 -4.52
N ILE A 43 24.33 -3.34 -5.54
CA ILE A 43 23.45 -4.51 -5.55
C ILE A 43 24.30 -5.79 -5.57
N VAL A 44 23.94 -6.74 -4.72
CA VAL A 44 24.60 -8.04 -4.62
C VAL A 44 24.21 -8.91 -5.81
N GLN A 45 25.21 -9.39 -6.55
CA GLN A 45 25.03 -10.44 -7.56
C GLN A 45 25.48 -11.82 -7.03
N PHE A 46 26.52 -11.84 -6.19
CA PHE A 46 27.06 -13.02 -5.54
C PHE A 46 27.50 -12.64 -4.12
N ALA A 47 27.41 -13.55 -3.16
CA ALA A 47 27.88 -13.33 -1.78
C ALA A 47 28.54 -14.61 -1.25
N GLN A 48 29.44 -14.46 -0.29
CA GLN A 48 30.06 -15.61 0.40
C GLN A 48 29.29 -15.97 1.67
N VAL A 49 29.36 -17.24 2.07
CA VAL A 49 28.76 -17.67 3.35
C VAL A 49 29.46 -16.94 4.51
N GLY A 50 28.66 -16.32 5.38
CA GLY A 50 29.14 -15.49 6.49
C GLY A 50 29.33 -14.01 6.12
N GLU A 51 29.14 -13.64 4.86
CA GLU A 51 29.16 -12.24 4.43
C GLU A 51 27.82 -11.56 4.80
N PRO A 52 27.84 -10.43 5.53
CA PRO A 52 26.62 -9.68 5.81
C PRO A 52 26.13 -8.94 4.56
N VAL A 53 24.82 -8.97 4.34
CA VAL A 53 24.15 -8.20 3.28
C VAL A 53 23.01 -7.35 3.86
N PHE A 54 22.69 -6.26 3.18
CA PHE A 54 21.63 -5.33 3.57
C PHE A 54 20.41 -5.57 2.69
N HIS A 55 19.32 -6.00 3.30
CA HIS A 55 18.02 -6.06 2.65
C HIS A 55 17.35 -4.69 2.75
N VAL A 56 17.04 -4.08 1.61
CA VAL A 56 16.52 -2.72 1.53
C VAL A 56 15.18 -2.73 0.81
N TRP A 57 14.13 -2.38 1.53
CA TRP A 57 12.80 -2.14 0.99
C TRP A 57 12.48 -0.65 0.99
N GLN A 58 11.92 -0.13 -0.10
CA GLN A 58 11.59 1.28 -0.23
C GLN A 58 10.31 1.48 -1.03
N CYS A 59 9.38 2.30 -0.54
CA CYS A 59 8.20 2.77 -1.27
C CYS A 59 8.30 4.28 -1.51
N GLU A 60 7.86 4.73 -2.67
CA GLU A 60 7.72 6.16 -2.97
C GLU A 60 6.29 6.63 -2.61
N SER A 61 6.14 7.26 -1.45
CA SER A 61 4.84 7.80 -1.01
C SER A 61 4.98 8.87 0.07
N ASP A 62 4.16 9.91 -0.02
CA ASP A 62 3.98 10.92 1.04
C ASP A 62 2.79 10.60 1.97
N MET A 63 1.95 9.62 1.59
CA MET A 63 0.72 9.26 2.31
C MET A 63 0.78 7.88 2.97
N PHE A 64 1.54 6.95 2.38
CA PHE A 64 1.64 5.57 2.84
C PHE A 64 3.03 5.26 3.39
N SER A 65 3.08 4.34 4.35
CA SER A 65 4.34 3.75 4.85
C SER A 65 4.37 2.25 4.54
N MET A 66 5.54 1.64 4.74
CA MET A 66 5.76 0.22 4.47
C MET A 66 5.89 -0.59 5.76
N LEU A 67 5.21 -1.74 5.80
CA LEU A 67 5.46 -2.82 6.75
C LEU A 67 5.94 -4.06 5.99
N VAL A 68 7.08 -4.62 6.39
CA VAL A 68 7.59 -5.87 5.82
C VAL A 68 7.13 -7.02 6.70
N HIS A 69 6.01 -7.66 6.35
CA HIS A 69 5.33 -8.60 7.23
C HIS A 69 5.90 -10.02 7.22
N SER A 70 6.42 -10.55 6.11
CA SER A 70 6.96 -11.92 6.10
C SER A 70 7.92 -12.10 4.95
N CYS A 71 9.12 -12.61 5.23
CA CYS A 71 10.12 -12.88 4.19
C CYS A 71 10.76 -14.24 4.38
N PHE A 72 10.96 -14.90 3.24
CA PHE A 72 11.47 -16.26 3.16
C PHE A 72 12.58 -16.31 2.13
N VAL A 73 13.60 -17.10 2.41
CA VAL A 73 14.57 -17.55 1.40
C VAL A 73 14.14 -18.92 0.92
N ASP A 74 14.08 -19.11 -0.39
CA ASP A 74 13.85 -20.41 -1.01
C ASP A 74 14.98 -20.76 -1.98
N ASP A 75 15.11 -22.06 -2.24
CA ASP A 75 16.11 -22.63 -3.15
C ASP A 75 15.63 -22.65 -4.61
N SER A 76 14.59 -21.88 -4.95
CA SER A 76 13.86 -21.90 -6.22
C SER A 76 13.15 -23.22 -6.59
N ASN A 77 13.33 -24.29 -5.82
CA ASN A 77 12.62 -25.57 -6.01
C ASN A 77 11.33 -25.64 -5.17
N GLY A 78 11.12 -24.66 -4.28
CA GLY A 78 9.89 -24.47 -3.50
C GLY A 78 9.67 -25.49 -2.37
N GLN A 79 10.61 -26.41 -2.16
CA GLN A 79 10.49 -27.47 -1.14
C GLN A 79 10.96 -26.99 0.24
N ASP A 80 11.95 -26.10 0.27
CA ASP A 80 12.54 -25.60 1.52
C ASP A 80 12.50 -24.07 1.56
N ARG A 81 11.57 -23.53 2.35
CA ARG A 81 11.47 -22.08 2.62
C ARG A 81 11.95 -21.81 4.04
N LYS A 82 12.95 -20.96 4.20
CA LYS A 82 13.46 -20.54 5.52
C LYS A 82 13.01 -19.12 5.82
N PRO A 83 12.21 -18.89 6.88
CA PRO A 83 11.81 -17.53 7.27
C PRO A 83 13.01 -16.78 7.84
N PHE A 84 13.10 -15.49 7.51
CA PHE A 84 14.04 -14.56 8.14
C PHE A 84 13.38 -13.27 8.64
N LEU A 85 12.12 -13.04 8.26
CA LEU A 85 11.19 -12.10 8.89
C LEU A 85 9.87 -12.84 9.13
N ASP A 86 9.35 -12.75 10.35
CA ASP A 86 8.10 -13.41 10.77
C ASP A 86 6.89 -12.47 10.64
N GLU A 87 5.68 -13.01 10.83
CA GLU A 87 4.39 -12.33 10.63
C GLU A 87 4.18 -11.04 11.44
N HIS A 88 5.03 -10.73 12.42
CA HIS A 88 4.93 -9.49 13.19
C HIS A 88 5.81 -8.36 12.67
N GLY A 89 6.55 -8.59 11.58
CA GLY A 89 7.50 -7.64 10.98
C GLY A 89 8.83 -7.60 11.71
#